data_AF-A0A7V1G8E9-F1
#
_entry.id   AF-A0A7V1G8E9-F1
#
_cell.length_a   1.000
_cell.length_b   1.000
_cell.length_c   1.000
_cell.angle_alpha   90.00
_cell.angle_beta   90.00
_cell.angle_gamma   90.00
#
_symmetry.space_group_name_H-M   'P 1'
#
loop_
_entity.id
_entity.type
_entity.pdbx_description
1 polymer ?
#
loop_
_entity_poly.entity_id
_entity_poly.type
_entity_poly.pdbx_seq_one_letter_code
_entity_poly.pdbx_strand_id
1 'polypeptide(L)'
;MKTEKGEEEIKSRKYSVPLSLRHVLILIDGKSNAVKILEKGRGLPDIMNSLDELVTRGLIEALPSSEVDTMKADLIKAAKDILGAHAERVIKKVRGAPDTREGMMSAIDGCRKVVKLTIDERKAEDFTKRCSEILSRLQ
;
A
#
# COMPACT_ATOMS: atom_id res chain seq x y z
N MET A 1 -10.34 -8.36 -2.52
CA MET A 1 -10.16 -9.58 -3.35
C MET A 1 -11.33 -9.76 -4.30
N LYS A 2 -11.18 -10.56 -5.37
CA LYS A 2 -12.31 -10.89 -6.27
C LYS A 2 -13.26 -11.89 -5.58
N THR A 3 -14.56 -11.73 -5.80
CA THR A 3 -15.59 -12.71 -5.39
C THR A 3 -15.78 -13.77 -6.48
N GLU A 4 -16.54 -14.83 -6.20
CA GLU A 4 -16.94 -15.80 -7.23
C GLU A 4 -17.64 -15.13 -8.42
N LYS A 5 -18.51 -14.16 -8.14
CA LYS A 5 -19.19 -13.35 -9.15
C LYS A 5 -18.20 -12.57 -10.02
N GLY A 6 -17.18 -11.98 -9.40
CA GLY A 6 -16.09 -11.31 -10.11
C GLY A 6 -15.31 -12.24 -11.03
N GLU A 7 -14.95 -13.43 -10.55
CA GLU A 7 -14.26 -14.43 -11.36
C GLU A 7 -15.12 -14.94 -12.53
N GLU A 8 -16.41 -15.15 -12.31
CA GLU A 8 -17.34 -15.54 -13.37
C GLU A 8 -17.48 -14.44 -14.42
N GLU A 9 -17.57 -13.16 -14.03
CA GLU A 9 -17.52 -12.04 -14.98
C GLU A 9 -16.27 -12.11 -15.86
N ILE A 10 -15.09 -12.33 -15.27
CA ILE A 10 -13.84 -12.42 -16.04
C ILE A 10 -13.90 -13.54 -17.07
N LYS A 11 -14.45 -14.70 -16.72
CA LYS A 11 -14.53 -15.89 -17.57
C LYS A 11 -15.59 -15.80 -18.67
N SER A 12 -16.80 -15.33 -18.36
CA SER A 12 -17.97 -15.49 -19.24
C SER A 12 -18.66 -14.18 -19.64
N ARG A 13 -18.26 -13.02 -19.12
CA ARG A 13 -18.96 -11.73 -19.30
C ARG A 13 -20.44 -11.75 -18.94
N LYS A 14 -20.86 -12.69 -18.10
CA LYS A 14 -22.26 -12.94 -17.74
C LYS A 14 -22.97 -11.72 -17.15
N TYR A 15 -22.25 -10.84 -16.47
CA TYR A 15 -22.83 -9.71 -15.76
C TYR A 15 -22.72 -8.39 -16.57
N SER A 16 -22.25 -8.46 -17.82
CA SER A 16 -22.15 -7.31 -18.73
C SER A 16 -21.48 -6.09 -18.08
N VAL A 17 -20.41 -6.33 -17.32
CA VAL A 17 -19.70 -5.28 -16.61
C VAL A 17 -19.03 -4.35 -17.63
N PRO A 18 -19.16 -3.02 -17.47
CA PRO A 18 -18.47 -2.06 -18.32
C PRO A 18 -16.98 -2.35 -18.48
N LEU A 19 -16.44 -2.13 -19.69
CA LEU A 19 -15.06 -2.48 -20.01
C LEU A 19 -14.04 -1.82 -19.06
N SER A 20 -14.29 -0.58 -18.64
CA SER A 20 -13.46 0.14 -17.66
C SER A 20 -13.40 -0.58 -16.31
N LEU A 21 -14.56 -0.91 -15.73
CA LEU A 21 -14.65 -1.66 -14.48
C LEU A 21 -14.04 -3.05 -14.61
N ARG A 22 -14.23 -3.70 -15.76
CA ARG A 22 -13.63 -5.01 -16.03
C ARG A 22 -12.10 -4.94 -16.07
N HIS A 23 -11.51 -3.89 -16.66
CA HIS A 23 -10.06 -3.69 -16.61
C HIS A 23 -9.57 -3.56 -15.18
N VAL A 24 -10.26 -2.79 -14.33
CA VAL A 24 -9.90 -2.68 -12.91
C VAL A 24 -10.07 -4.02 -12.20
N LEU A 25 -11.15 -4.77 -12.47
CA LEU A 25 -11.40 -6.10 -11.90
C LEU A 25 -10.29 -7.11 -12.24
N ILE A 26 -9.73 -7.04 -13.45
CA ILE A 26 -8.60 -7.89 -13.87
C ILE A 26 -7.36 -7.61 -13.01
N LEU A 27 -7.09 -6.35 -12.65
CA LEU A 27 -5.93 -5.96 -11.85
C LEU A 27 -5.97 -6.46 -10.40
N ILE A 28 -7.14 -6.85 -9.90
CA ILE A 28 -7.33 -7.25 -8.51
C ILE A 28 -6.83 -8.69 -8.33
N ASP A 29 -5.62 -8.84 -7.80
CA ASP A 29 -4.95 -10.12 -7.57
C ASP A 29 -5.20 -10.72 -6.16
N GLY A 30 -6.02 -10.05 -5.35
CA GLY A 30 -6.31 -10.45 -3.96
C GLY A 30 -5.18 -10.17 -2.98
N LYS A 31 -4.04 -9.62 -3.42
CA LYS A 31 -2.86 -9.32 -2.59
C LYS A 31 -2.52 -7.84 -2.56
N SER A 32 -2.88 -7.11 -3.61
CA SER A 32 -2.59 -5.69 -3.75
C SER A 32 -3.62 -4.85 -3.00
N ASN A 33 -3.15 -3.92 -2.17
CA ASN A 33 -3.99 -2.87 -1.60
C ASN A 33 -4.34 -1.79 -2.64
N ALA A 34 -5.25 -0.87 -2.29
CA ALA A 34 -5.76 0.16 -3.19
C ALA A 34 -4.65 1.01 -3.83
N VAL A 35 -3.58 1.33 -3.09
CA VAL A 35 -2.44 2.11 -3.60
C VAL A 35 -1.70 1.33 -4.68
N LYS A 36 -1.39 0.05 -4.45
CA LYS A 36 -0.74 -0.80 -5.47
C LYS A 36 -1.64 -0.99 -6.70
N ILE A 37 -2.96 -1.10 -6.51
CA ILE A 37 -3.91 -1.21 -7.63
C ILE A 37 -3.92 0.09 -8.47
N LEU A 38 -3.93 1.25 -7.81
CA LEU A 38 -3.82 2.55 -8.46
C LEU A 38 -2.51 2.67 -9.26
N GLU A 39 -1.39 2.18 -8.71
CA GLU A 39 -0.11 2.16 -9.40
C GLU A 39 -0.09 1.22 -10.61
N LYS A 40 -0.69 0.03 -10.49
CA LYS A 40 -0.82 -0.95 -11.59
C LYS A 40 -1.72 -0.45 -12.71
N GLY A 41 -2.75 0.32 -12.37
CA GLY A 41 -3.71 0.87 -13.32
C GLY A 41 -3.38 2.29 -13.79
N ARG A 42 -2.14 2.78 -13.64
CA ARG A 42 -1.76 4.10 -14.16
C ARG A 42 -2.20 4.26 -15.62
N GLY A 43 -3.03 5.27 -15.89
CA GLY A 43 -3.63 5.52 -17.20
C GLY A 43 -5.10 5.09 -17.33
N LEU A 44 -5.62 4.29 -16.39
CA LEU A 44 -7.06 4.08 -16.27
C LEU A 44 -7.68 5.27 -15.54
N PRO A 45 -8.79 5.83 -16.06
CA PRO A 45 -9.50 6.90 -15.38
C PRO A 45 -10.17 6.35 -14.12
N ASP A 46 -10.11 7.14 -13.05
CA ASP A 46 -10.97 7.02 -11.88
C ASP A 46 -11.05 5.61 -11.24
N ILE A 47 -9.88 5.06 -10.94
CA ILE A 47 -9.75 3.74 -10.31
C ILE A 47 -10.48 3.67 -8.97
N MET A 48 -10.49 4.76 -8.18
CA MET A 48 -11.12 4.76 -6.86
C MET A 48 -12.64 4.56 -6.99
N ASN A 49 -13.31 5.34 -7.83
CA ASN A 49 -14.75 5.13 -8.08
C ASN A 49 -15.02 3.77 -8.71
N SER A 50 -14.13 3.28 -9.57
CA SER A 50 -14.25 1.93 -10.15
C SER A 50 -14.19 0.84 -9.08
N LEU A 51 -13.32 0.97 -8.07
CA LEU A 51 -13.25 0.03 -6.95
C LEU A 51 -14.53 0.05 -6.13
N ASP A 52 -15.05 1.24 -5.80
CA ASP A 52 -16.32 1.39 -5.07
C ASP A 52 -17.50 0.79 -5.83
N GLU A 53 -17.55 0.97 -7.15
CA GLU A 53 -18.59 0.39 -7.98
C GLU A 53 -18.46 -1.15 -8.06
N LEU A 54 -17.25 -1.69 -8.15
CA LEU A 54 -17.02 -3.13 -8.14
C LEU A 54 -17.43 -3.76 -6.79
N VAL A 55 -17.21 -3.07 -5.67
CA VAL A 55 -17.71 -3.48 -4.34
C VAL A 55 -19.24 -3.46 -4.33
N THR A 56 -19.85 -2.34 -4.77
CA THR A 56 -21.31 -2.17 -4.81
C THR A 56 -21.99 -3.24 -5.66
N ARG A 57 -21.36 -3.65 -6.76
CA ARG A 57 -21.85 -4.71 -7.65
C ARG A 57 -21.60 -6.13 -7.11
N GLY A 58 -20.88 -6.28 -5.99
CA GLY A 58 -20.51 -7.55 -5.38
C GLY A 58 -19.48 -8.35 -6.19
N LEU A 59 -18.70 -7.69 -7.04
CA LEU A 59 -17.67 -8.32 -7.88
C LEU A 59 -16.33 -8.45 -7.12
N ILE A 60 -16.11 -7.57 -6.16
CA ILE A 60 -14.98 -7.64 -5.23
C ILE A 60 -15.46 -7.41 -3.79
N GLU A 61 -14.62 -7.84 -2.85
CA GLU A 61 -14.76 -7.56 -1.43
C GLU A 61 -13.52 -6.81 -0.94
N ALA A 62 -13.72 -5.77 -0.14
CA ALA A 62 -12.63 -5.06 0.53
C ALA A 62 -12.12 -5.92 1.69
N LEU A 63 -10.84 -6.26 1.67
CA LEU A 63 -10.22 -6.94 2.78
C LEU A 63 -9.87 -5.93 3.87
N PRO A 64 -9.96 -6.30 5.16
CA PRO A 64 -9.43 -5.46 6.23
C PRO A 64 -7.95 -5.20 5.99
N SER A 65 -7.49 -4.00 6.32
CA SER A 65 -6.07 -3.65 6.24
C SER A 65 -5.27 -4.60 7.11
N SER A 66 -4.24 -5.22 6.54
CA SER A 66 -3.36 -6.09 7.32
C SER A 66 -2.62 -5.28 8.38
N GLU A 67 -2.14 -5.96 9.42
CA GLU A 67 -1.28 -5.35 10.43
C GLU A 67 -0.07 -4.66 9.79
N VAL A 68 0.53 -5.27 8.75
CA VAL A 68 1.63 -4.69 7.97
C VAL A 68 1.22 -3.41 7.22
N ASP A 69 0.01 -3.36 6.66
CA ASP A 69 -0.51 -2.14 6.01
C ASP A 69 -0.67 -1.00 7.02
N THR A 70 -1.19 -1.29 8.21
CA THR A 70 -1.33 -0.29 9.28
C THR A 70 0.04 0.23 9.74
N MET A 71 1.04 -0.64 9.87
CA MET A 71 2.41 -0.24 10.21
C MET A 71 3.05 0.61 9.13
N LYS A 72 2.86 0.28 7.85
CA LYS A 72 3.31 1.12 6.74
C LYS A 72 2.71 2.51 6.83
N ALA A 73 1.41 2.62 7.14
CA ALA A 73 0.76 3.91 7.32
C ALA A 73 1.37 4.71 8.48
N ASP A 74 1.59 4.06 9.64
CA ASP A 74 2.20 4.68 10.82
C ASP A 74 3.63 5.14 10.56
N LEU A 75 4.43 4.35 9.85
CA LEU A 75 5.81 4.69 9.51
C LEU A 75 5.90 5.81 8.48
N ILE A 76 4.99 5.83 7.50
CA ILE A 76 4.87 6.94 6.56
C ILE A 76 4.49 8.23 7.30
N LYS A 77 3.58 8.14 8.27
CA LYS A 77 3.19 9.28 9.10
C LYS A 77 4.39 9.78 9.91
N ALA A 78 5.08 8.89 10.63
CA ALA A 78 6.29 9.23 11.38
C ALA A 78 7.39 9.84 10.49
N ALA A 79 7.58 9.32 9.28
CA ALA A 79 8.54 9.89 8.32
C ALA A 79 8.15 11.33 7.93
N LYS A 80 6.87 11.60 7.68
CA LYS A 80 6.39 12.96 7.38
C LYS A 80 6.58 13.91 8.56
N ASP A 81 6.23 13.46 9.77
CA ASP A 81 6.28 14.28 10.98
C ASP A 81 7.73 14.66 11.36
N ILE A 82 8.68 13.72 11.21
CA ILE A 82 10.08 13.92 11.63
C ILE A 82 10.93 14.55 10.51
N LEU A 83 10.76 14.09 9.26
CA LEU A 83 11.63 14.46 8.14
C LEU A 83 11.07 15.61 7.29
N GLY A 84 9.76 15.88 7.39
CA GLY A 84 9.09 16.95 6.63
C GLY A 84 9.29 16.78 5.12
N ALA A 85 9.78 17.83 4.47
CA ALA A 85 10.02 17.85 3.01
C ALA A 85 10.97 16.74 2.52
N HIS A 86 11.82 16.19 3.38
CA HIS A 86 12.76 15.12 3.02
C HIS A 86 12.18 13.71 3.16
N ALA A 87 10.92 13.57 3.58
CA ALA A 87 10.29 12.27 3.84
C ALA A 87 10.07 11.45 2.57
N GLU A 88 10.00 12.07 1.38
CA GLU A 88 9.55 11.41 0.14
C GLU A 88 10.33 10.13 -0.20
N ARG A 89 11.67 10.18 -0.07
CA ARG A 89 12.53 9.03 -0.35
C ARG A 89 12.30 7.88 0.64
N VAL A 90 12.05 8.21 1.91
CA VAL A 90 11.73 7.23 2.97
C VAL A 90 10.35 6.63 2.73
N ILE A 91 9.35 7.46 2.42
CA ILE A 91 7.98 7.03 2.10
C ILE A 91 7.99 6.06 0.91
N LYS A 92 8.72 6.38 -0.15
CA LYS A 92 8.83 5.51 -1.33
C LYS A 92 9.44 4.15 -0.97
N LYS A 93 10.47 4.14 -0.14
CA LYS A 93 11.14 2.91 0.31
C LYS A 93 10.24 2.05 1.22
N VAL A 94 9.51 2.67 2.14
CA VAL A 94 8.53 2.00 3.01
C VAL A 94 7.37 1.42 2.21
N ARG A 95 6.83 2.15 1.23
CA ARG A 95 5.75 1.66 0.35
C ARG A 95 6.19 0.47 -0.50
N GLY A 96 7.39 0.56 -1.08
CA GLY A 96 7.96 -0.47 -1.94
C GLY A 96 8.53 -1.68 -1.20
N ALA A 97 8.59 -1.66 0.13
CA ALA A 97 9.03 -2.80 0.92
C ALA A 97 8.10 -4.00 0.72
N PRO A 98 8.61 -5.25 0.70
CA PRO A 98 7.77 -6.43 0.79
C PRO A 98 6.83 -6.36 1.99
N ASP A 99 5.62 -6.90 1.87
CA ASP A 99 4.63 -6.95 2.95
C ASP A 99 4.98 -8.09 3.95
N THR A 100 6.26 -8.18 4.34
CA THR A 100 6.80 -9.14 5.31
C THR A 100 7.57 -8.41 6.39
N ARG A 101 7.68 -8.99 7.58
CA ARG A 101 8.39 -8.39 8.72
C ARG A 101 9.85 -8.10 8.36
N GLU A 102 10.53 -9.05 7.73
CA GLU A 102 11.94 -8.93 7.31
C GLU A 102 12.12 -7.87 6.23
N GLY A 103 11.22 -7.83 5.25
CA GLY A 103 11.21 -6.82 4.19
C GLY A 103 11.05 -5.41 4.77
N MET A 104 10.22 -5.29 5.81
CA MET A 104 9.97 -4.03 6.50
C MET A 104 11.17 -3.56 7.34
N MET A 105 11.77 -4.47 8.12
CA MET A 105 12.98 -4.17 8.90
C MET A 105 14.13 -3.71 8.00
N SER A 106 14.36 -4.43 6.88
CA SER A 106 15.38 -4.06 5.90
C SER A 106 15.13 -2.69 5.26
N ALA A 107 13.85 -2.36 4.98
CA ALA A 107 13.49 -1.05 4.46
C ALA A 107 13.80 0.08 5.47
N ILE A 108 13.50 -0.13 6.75
CA ILE A 108 13.74 0.84 7.84
C ILE A 108 15.25 1.06 8.06
N ASP A 109 16.04 0.00 8.14
CA ASP A 109 17.51 0.09 8.24
C ASP A 109 18.11 0.89 7.08
N GLY A 110 17.60 0.61 5.89
CA GLY A 110 17.97 1.33 4.69
C GLY A 110 17.48 2.78 4.66
N CYS A 111 16.43 3.15 5.40
CA CYS A 111 15.98 4.54 5.56
C CYS A 111 16.84 5.28 6.58
N ARG A 112 17.18 4.64 7.72
CA ARG A 112 18.06 5.19 8.75
C ARG A 112 19.40 5.66 8.18
N LYS A 113 20.06 4.82 7.36
CA LYS A 113 21.31 5.19 6.69
C LYS A 113 21.16 6.42 5.79
N VAL A 114 20.04 6.51 5.07
CA VAL A 114 19.75 7.66 4.20
C VAL A 114 19.57 8.92 5.05
N VAL A 115 18.69 8.90 6.04
CA VAL A 115 18.41 10.07 6.89
C VAL A 115 19.68 10.57 7.58
N LYS A 116 20.50 9.65 8.14
CA LYS A 116 21.77 9.99 8.80
C LYS A 116 22.76 10.65 7.85
N LEU A 117 22.85 10.19 6.59
CA LEU A 117 23.82 10.71 5.62
C LEU A 117 23.34 11.95 4.88
N THR A 118 22.03 12.16 4.73
CA THR A 118 21.48 13.19 3.83
C THR A 118 20.67 14.28 4.52
N ILE A 119 20.27 14.12 5.79
CA ILE A 119 19.39 15.07 6.48
C ILE A 119 20.05 15.59 7.74
N ASP A 120 20.02 14.81 8.82
CA ASP A 120 20.48 15.22 10.16
C ASP A 120 20.57 14.00 11.08
N GLU A 121 21.59 13.95 11.92
CA GLU A 121 21.84 12.81 12.80
C GLU A 121 20.78 12.70 13.91
N ARG A 122 20.32 13.81 14.48
CA ARG A 122 19.28 13.80 15.53
C ARG A 122 17.95 13.34 14.96
N LYS A 123 17.56 13.84 13.79
CA LYS A 123 16.35 13.36 13.08
C LYS A 123 16.44 11.88 12.71
N ALA A 124 17.63 11.37 12.39
CA ALA A 124 17.85 9.95 12.14
C ALA A 124 17.61 9.11 13.40
N GLU A 125 18.08 9.58 14.55
CA GLU A 125 17.85 8.93 15.85
C GLU A 125 16.36 8.94 16.23
N ASP A 126 15.70 10.10 16.15
CA ASP A 126 14.27 10.24 16.43
C ASP A 126 13.42 9.34 15.53
N PHE A 127 13.74 9.31 14.22
CA PHE A 127 13.07 8.43 13.28
C PHE A 127 13.30 6.95 13.62
N THR A 128 14.53 6.57 13.98
CA THR A 128 14.87 5.19 14.35
C THR A 128 14.11 4.75 15.59
N LYS A 129 14.09 5.59 16.64
CA LYS A 129 13.36 5.33 17.87
C LYS A 129 11.88 5.11 17.59
N ARG A 130 11.27 5.98 16.77
CA ARG A 130 9.87 5.85 16.40
C ARG A 130 9.59 4.59 15.58
N CYS A 131 10.49 4.21 14.67
CA CYS A 131 10.37 2.97 13.93
C CYS A 131 10.39 1.74 14.84
N SER A 132 11.32 1.69 15.80
CA SER A 132 11.44 0.60 16.76
C SER A 132 10.19 0.48 17.65
N GLU A 133 9.62 1.60 18.08
CA GLU A 133 8.35 1.61 18.84
C GLU A 133 7.20 1.00 18.01
N ILE A 134 7.07 1.38 16.74
CA ILE A 134 6.03 0.85 15.84
C ILE A 134 6.24 -0.66 15.60
N LEU A 135 7.48 -1.08 15.36
CA LEU A 135 7.82 -2.49 15.16
C LEU A 135 7.66 -3.33 16.43
N SER A 136 7.88 -2.77 17.62
CA SER A 136 7.73 -3.51 18.88
C SER A 136 6.30 -3.95 19.17
N ARG A 137 5.31 -3.38 18.46
CA ARG A 137 3.90 -3.75 18.55
C ARG A 137 3.58 -5.06 17.82
N LEU A 138 4.53 -5.63 17.06
CA LEU A 138 4.42 -6.89 16.30
C LEU A 138 4.49 -8.18 17.16
N GLN A 139 4.19 -8.15 18.46
CA GLN A 139 4.29 -9.34 19.31
C GLN A 139 3.21 -10.38 18.99
#